data_AF-A0AAX4JI58-F1
#
_entry.id   AF-A0AAX4JI58-F1
#
_cell.length_a   1.000
_cell.length_b   1.000
_cell.length_c   1.000
_cell.angle_alpha   90.00
_cell.angle_beta   90.00
_cell.angle_gamma   90.00
#
_symmetry.space_group_name_H-M   'P 1'
#
loop_
_entity.id
_entity.type
_entity.pdbx_description
1 polymer ?
#
loop_
_entity_poly.entity_id
_entity_poly.type
_entity_poly.pdbx_seq_one_letter_code
_entity_poly.pdbx_strand_id
1 'polypeptide(L)'
;MKNLDIFKKIWALSTLFFVLNYFLFLFLLFVRLPLSPFPHILNIISLFISYSIGLRKTKDLFKLFNESNFFCLVCFLFLPSNILLFPFFLLGIYNLISFVLSNRKVFENMFILDLCMSLSTVHVMIGRVALFSELICLSINFLMFLVRKSSLGSLISYGVMVRQQYIYNNNMRSVVNEMRNKYQEIINKKNIFYNNNKNNVLL
;
A
#
# COMPACT_ATOMS: atom_id res chain seq x y z
N MET A 1 27.59 -1.95 19.34
CA MET A 1 26.43 -1.99 18.41
C MET A 1 25.65 -0.70 18.57
N LYS A 2 25.28 0.01 17.48
CA LYS A 2 24.40 1.18 17.59
C LYS A 2 23.00 0.69 18.01
N ASN A 3 22.55 1.06 19.19
CA ASN A 3 21.22 0.71 19.65
C ASN A 3 20.16 1.43 18.80
N LEU A 4 19.23 0.65 18.26
CA LEU A 4 18.04 1.20 17.59
C LEU A 4 17.20 1.98 18.60
N ASP A 5 16.75 3.16 18.20
CA ASP A 5 15.76 3.97 18.92
C ASP A 5 14.50 3.13 19.21
N ILE A 6 13.95 3.25 20.41
CA ILE A 6 12.77 2.50 20.86
C ILE A 6 11.58 2.71 19.92
N PHE A 7 11.41 3.92 19.40
CA PHE A 7 10.34 4.23 18.45
C PHE A 7 10.52 3.48 17.12
N LYS A 8 11.76 3.33 16.63
CA LYS A 8 12.05 2.53 15.44
C LYS A 8 11.77 1.05 15.69
N LYS A 9 12.06 0.54 16.90
CA LYS A 9 11.74 -0.85 17.28
C LYS A 9 10.23 -1.09 17.31
N ILE A 10 9.45 -0.21 17.95
CA ILE A 10 7.99 -0.33 18.02
C ILE A 10 7.38 -0.23 16.61
N TRP A 11 7.85 0.72 15.79
CA TRP A 11 7.42 0.85 14.40
C TRP A 11 7.71 -0.42 13.58
N ALA A 12 8.93 -0.95 13.68
CA ALA A 12 9.30 -2.17 12.95
C ALA A 12 8.49 -3.38 13.43
N LEU A 13 8.31 -3.53 14.75
CA LEU A 13 7.55 -4.66 15.33
C LEU A 13 6.07 -4.61 14.96
N SER A 14 5.44 -3.43 15.05
CA SER A 14 4.03 -3.25 14.65
C SER A 14 3.82 -3.50 13.16
N THR A 15 4.73 -3.01 12.31
CA THR A 15 4.68 -3.26 10.86
C THR A 15 4.90 -4.75 10.55
N LEU A 16 5.86 -5.40 11.21
CA LEU A 16 6.13 -6.82 11.06
C LEU A 16 4.93 -7.67 11.49
N PHE A 17 4.31 -7.35 12.64
CA PHE A 17 3.14 -8.05 13.14
C PHE A 17 1.96 -7.95 12.15
N PHE A 18 1.71 -6.75 11.62
CA PHE A 18 0.71 -6.55 10.58
C PHE A 18 1.02 -7.37 9.33
N VAL A 19 2.26 -7.33 8.81
CA VAL A 19 2.66 -8.08 7.61
C VAL A 19 2.49 -9.58 7.81
N LEU A 20 2.92 -10.13 8.96
CA LEU A 20 2.78 -11.56 9.25
C LEU A 20 1.32 -11.98 9.39
N ASN A 21 0.50 -11.20 10.11
CA ASN A 21 -0.91 -11.54 10.27
C ASN A 21 -1.69 -11.41 8.97
N TYR A 22 -1.40 -10.39 8.16
CA TYR A 22 -2.01 -10.23 6.85
C TYR A 22 -1.56 -11.32 5.87
N PHE A 23 -0.29 -11.71 5.92
CA PHE A 23 0.22 -12.85 5.15
C PHE A 23 -0.49 -14.15 5.53
N LEU A 24 -0.70 -14.39 6.83
CA LEU A 24 -1.48 -15.54 7.31
C LEU A 24 -2.92 -15.51 6.78
N PHE A 25 -3.56 -14.34 6.80
CA PHE A 25 -4.89 -14.15 6.19
C PHE A 25 -4.88 -14.53 4.70
N LEU A 26 -3.91 -14.04 3.91
CA LEU A 26 -3.79 -14.40 2.49
C LEU A 26 -3.53 -15.89 2.30
N PHE A 27 -2.63 -16.47 3.08
CA PHE A 27 -2.26 -17.88 3.00
C PHE A 27 -3.46 -18.80 3.27
N LEU A 28 -4.29 -18.47 4.26
CA LEU A 28 -5.50 -19.22 4.60
C LEU A 28 -6.62 -19.09 3.56
N LEU A 29 -6.57 -18.11 2.65
CA LEU A 29 -7.48 -18.08 1.50
C LEU A 29 -7.19 -19.21 0.51
N PHE A 30 -5.93 -19.64 0.41
CA PHE A 30 -5.51 -20.70 -0.52
C PHE A 30 -5.44 -22.07 0.15
N VAL A 31 -5.07 -22.12 1.43
CA VAL A 31 -4.90 -23.37 2.17
C VAL A 31 -5.95 -23.46 3.27
N ARG A 32 -6.79 -24.51 3.19
CA ARG A 32 -7.76 -24.84 4.25
C ARG A 32 -7.06 -25.47 5.45
N LEU A 33 -6.36 -24.66 6.23
CA LEU A 33 -5.83 -25.07 7.54
C LEU A 33 -6.84 -24.72 8.64
N PRO A 34 -6.92 -25.52 9.72
CA PRO A 34 -7.75 -25.22 10.90
C PRO A 34 -7.11 -24.15 11.79
N LEU A 35 -6.49 -23.14 11.17
CA LEU A 35 -5.94 -21.98 11.85
C LEU A 35 -6.84 -20.80 11.52
N SER A 36 -7.37 -20.14 12.53
CA SER A 36 -8.05 -18.87 12.33
C SER A 36 -6.98 -17.76 12.21
N PRO A 37 -7.09 -16.85 11.22
CA PRO A 37 -6.26 -15.66 11.23
C PRO A 37 -6.60 -14.84 12.50
N PHE A 38 -5.65 -14.07 13.01
CA PHE A 38 -5.98 -13.20 14.14
C PHE A 38 -7.07 -12.20 13.74
N PRO A 39 -7.84 -11.70 14.73
CA PRO A 39 -8.91 -10.76 14.46
C PRO A 39 -8.45 -9.56 13.63
N HIS A 40 -9.27 -9.16 12.65
CA HIS A 40 -9.03 -8.01 11.78
C HIS A 40 -8.60 -6.74 12.55
N ILE A 41 -9.17 -6.52 13.73
CA ILE A 41 -8.87 -5.35 14.56
C ILE A 41 -7.38 -5.27 14.95
N LEU A 42 -6.67 -6.40 15.04
CA LEU A 42 -5.23 -6.38 15.32
C LEU A 42 -4.44 -5.78 14.16
N ASN A 43 -4.82 -6.05 12.91
CA ASN A 43 -4.20 -5.41 11.75
C ASN A 43 -4.37 -3.89 11.80
N ILE A 44 -5.57 -3.44 12.14
CA ILE A 44 -5.89 -2.02 12.28
C ILE A 44 -5.07 -1.38 13.40
N ILE A 45 -4.99 -2.00 14.58
CA ILE A 45 -4.21 -1.50 15.72
C ILE A 45 -2.72 -1.41 15.35
N SER A 46 -2.17 -2.46 14.73
CA SER A 46 -0.77 -2.48 14.31
C SER A 46 -0.45 -1.40 13.28
N LEU A 47 -1.31 -1.20 12.29
CA LEU A 47 -1.18 -0.11 11.33
C LEU A 47 -1.33 1.25 12.01
N PHE A 48 -2.30 1.41 12.91
CA PHE A 48 -2.50 2.66 13.65
C PHE A 48 -1.25 3.06 14.43
N ILE A 49 -0.63 2.11 15.14
CA ILE A 49 0.64 2.33 15.87
C ILE A 49 1.76 2.74 14.90
N SER A 50 1.95 1.98 13.80
CA SER A 50 3.02 2.23 12.84
C SER A 50 2.91 3.62 12.21
N TYR A 51 1.72 3.99 11.74
CA TYR A 51 1.47 5.28 11.10
C TYR A 51 1.51 6.44 12.09
N SER A 52 1.09 6.23 13.35
CA SER A 52 1.21 7.23 14.41
C SER A 52 2.66 7.58 14.72
N ILE A 53 3.55 6.57 14.76
CA ILE A 53 4.99 6.81 14.95
C ILE A 53 5.58 7.59 13.77
N GLY A 54 5.10 7.33 12.55
CA GLY A 54 5.47 8.08 11.35
C GLY A 54 5.18 9.57 11.44
N LEU A 55 4.04 9.94 12.05
CA LEU A 55 3.62 11.34 12.23
C LEU A 55 4.35 12.07 13.36
N ARG A 56 5.06 11.36 14.25
CA ARG A 56 5.73 11.96 15.43
C ARG A 56 6.68 13.12 15.07
N LYS A 57 7.25 13.12 13.87
CA LYS A 57 8.19 14.17 13.43
C LYS A 57 7.52 15.50 13.13
N THR A 58 6.20 15.51 12.93
CA THR A 58 5.43 16.69 12.55
C THR A 58 4.97 17.43 13.80
N LYS A 59 5.69 18.51 14.16
CA LYS A 59 5.39 19.33 15.36
C LYS A 59 4.24 20.33 15.14
N ASP A 60 3.94 20.65 13.89
CA ASP A 60 2.95 21.65 13.51
C ASP A 60 1.63 20.96 13.13
N LEU A 61 0.55 21.31 13.83
CA LEU A 61 -0.78 20.74 13.63
C LEU A 61 -1.30 21.00 12.21
N PHE A 62 -1.01 22.15 11.61
CA PHE A 62 -1.47 22.45 10.26
C PHE A 62 -0.75 21.60 9.21
N LYS A 63 0.53 21.29 9.45
CA LYS A 63 1.30 20.39 8.57
C LYS A 63 0.82 18.95 8.67
N LEU A 64 0.26 18.55 9.82
CA LEU A 64 -0.30 17.21 10.00
C LEU A 64 -1.42 16.91 9.00
N PHE A 65 -2.24 17.90 8.64
CA PHE A 65 -3.30 17.77 7.63
C PHE A 65 -2.79 17.67 6.18
N ASN A 66 -1.49 17.87 5.95
CA ASN A 66 -0.86 17.65 4.65
C ASN A 66 -0.14 16.30 4.58
N GLU A 67 0.03 15.61 5.71
CA GLU A 67 0.71 14.32 5.77
C GLU A 67 -0.22 13.19 5.32
N SER A 68 0.23 12.39 4.35
CA SER A 68 -0.50 11.20 3.87
C SER A 68 -0.80 10.21 5.01
N ASN A 69 0.13 10.07 5.96
CA ASN A 69 -0.02 9.19 7.11
C ASN A 69 -1.22 9.57 8.00
N PHE A 70 -1.56 10.85 8.10
CA PHE A 70 -2.72 11.30 8.88
C PHE A 70 -4.02 10.77 8.27
N PHE A 71 -4.17 10.86 6.95
CA PHE A 71 -5.36 10.33 6.27
C PHE A 71 -5.43 8.81 6.30
N CYS A 72 -4.29 8.12 6.37
CA CYS A 72 -4.27 6.67 6.63
C CYS A 72 -4.88 6.36 8.00
N LEU A 73 -4.49 7.10 9.06
CA LEU A 73 -5.08 6.94 10.40
C LEU A 73 -6.59 7.22 10.39
N VAL A 74 -7.03 8.28 9.72
CA VAL A 74 -8.46 8.60 9.56
C VAL A 74 -9.19 7.45 8.86
N CYS A 75 -8.59 6.85 7.82
CA CYS A 75 -9.16 5.69 7.14
C CYS A 75 -9.31 4.49 8.09
N PHE A 76 -8.30 4.20 8.91
CA PHE A 76 -8.31 3.09 9.87
C PHE A 76 -9.39 3.22 10.95
N LEU A 77 -9.76 4.45 11.34
CA LEU A 77 -10.86 4.68 12.29
C LEU A 77 -12.21 4.17 11.75
N PHE A 78 -12.38 4.09 10.43
CA PHE A 78 -13.58 3.54 9.80
C PHE A 78 -13.53 2.02 9.60
N LEU A 79 -12.53 1.33 10.15
CA LEU A 79 -12.37 -0.13 10.11
C LEU A 79 -12.55 -0.69 8.68
N PRO A 80 -11.71 -0.27 7.71
CA PRO A 80 -11.84 -0.71 6.33
C PRO A 80 -11.72 -2.24 6.26
N SER A 81 -12.39 -2.86 5.29
CA SER A 81 -12.31 -4.32 5.15
C SER A 81 -10.87 -4.82 4.93
N ASN A 82 -10.58 -6.07 5.32
CA ASN A 82 -9.26 -6.69 5.13
C ASN A 82 -8.75 -6.59 3.67
N ILE A 83 -9.64 -6.66 2.68
CA ILE A 83 -9.25 -6.56 1.27
C ILE A 83 -8.61 -5.19 0.97
N LEU A 84 -9.11 -4.12 1.59
CA LEU A 84 -8.61 -2.75 1.40
C LEU A 84 -7.26 -2.50 2.12
N LEU A 85 -6.82 -3.43 2.97
CA LEU A 85 -5.52 -3.38 3.64
C LEU A 85 -4.37 -3.92 2.76
N PHE A 86 -4.68 -4.51 1.59
CA PHE A 86 -3.68 -5.07 0.68
C PHE A 86 -2.56 -4.09 0.27
N PRO A 87 -2.83 -2.84 -0.14
CA PRO A 87 -1.75 -1.88 -0.44
C PRO A 87 -0.84 -1.62 0.76
N PHE A 88 -1.42 -1.53 1.96
CA PHE A 88 -0.65 -1.33 3.19
C PHE A 88 0.24 -2.53 3.50
N PHE A 89 -0.21 -3.75 3.18
CA PHE A 89 0.60 -4.96 3.30
C PHE A 89 1.84 -4.91 2.40
N LEU A 90 1.65 -4.57 1.12
CA LEU A 90 2.77 -4.42 0.18
C LEU A 90 3.72 -3.29 0.60
N LEU A 91 3.17 -2.17 1.06
CA LEU A 91 3.96 -1.04 1.57
C LEU A 91 4.70 -1.41 2.86
N GLY A 92 4.10 -2.24 3.72
CA GLY A 92 4.73 -2.80 4.92
C GLY A 92 5.95 -3.66 4.59
N ILE A 93 5.83 -4.55 3.61
CA ILE A 93 6.97 -5.34 3.09
C ILE A 93 8.07 -4.41 2.56
N TYR A 94 7.71 -3.46 1.70
CA TYR A 94 8.64 -2.47 1.15
C TYR A 94 9.41 -1.71 2.24
N ASN A 95 8.67 -1.24 3.26
CA ASN A 95 9.23 -0.49 4.38
C ASN A 95 10.14 -1.34 5.27
N LEU A 96 9.78 -2.61 5.53
CA LEU A 96 10.61 -3.53 6.32
C LEU A 96 11.92 -3.85 5.60
N ILE A 97 11.88 -4.14 4.30
CA ILE A 97 13.09 -4.37 3.48
C ILE A 97 13.99 -3.13 3.55
N SER A 98 13.43 -1.95 3.28
CA SER A 98 14.17 -0.68 3.30
C SER A 98 14.78 -0.40 4.68
N PHE A 99 14.05 -0.72 5.76
CA PHE A 99 14.52 -0.55 7.13
C PHE A 99 15.69 -1.48 7.47
N VAL A 100 15.59 -2.77 7.13
CA VAL A 100 16.66 -3.75 7.37
C VAL A 100 17.93 -3.36 6.61
N LEU A 101 17.81 -3.03 5.31
CA LEU A 101 18.94 -2.62 4.47
C LEU A 101 19.61 -1.33 4.99
N SER A 102 18.82 -0.35 5.42
CA SER A 102 19.35 0.91 6.00
C SER A 102 20.08 0.70 7.33
N ASN A 103 19.79 -0.39 8.04
CA ASN A 103 20.38 -0.73 9.34
C ASN A 103 21.21 -2.02 9.28
N ARG A 104 21.84 -2.33 8.13
CA ARG A 104 22.60 -3.57 7.89
C ARG A 104 23.50 -4.02 9.04
N LYS A 105 24.22 -3.08 9.68
CA LYS A 105 25.15 -3.35 10.80
C LYS A 105 24.47 -3.96 12.04
N VAL A 106 23.16 -3.77 12.20
CA VAL A 106 22.37 -4.33 13.30
C VAL A 106 21.92 -5.77 12.97
N PHE A 107 21.71 -6.06 11.69
CA PHE A 107 21.15 -7.31 11.19
C PHE A 107 22.19 -8.24 10.53
N GLU A 108 23.48 -7.90 10.63
CA GLU A 108 24.58 -8.55 9.90
C GLU A 108 24.64 -10.07 10.09
N ASN A 109 24.28 -10.55 11.29
CA ASN A 109 24.29 -11.98 11.63
C ASN A 109 22.89 -12.64 11.57
N MET A 110 21.88 -11.97 11.01
CA MET A 110 20.52 -12.47 10.96
C MET A 110 20.13 -12.87 9.55
N PHE A 111 19.51 -14.04 9.40
CA PHE A 111 18.97 -14.55 8.13
C PHE A 111 18.06 -13.56 7.39
N ILE A 112 17.39 -12.67 8.13
CA ILE A 112 16.53 -11.63 7.56
C ILE A 112 17.30 -10.68 6.63
N LEU A 113 18.59 -10.43 6.88
CA LEU A 113 19.39 -9.57 6.03
C LEU A 113 19.61 -10.20 4.65
N ASP A 114 19.94 -11.48 4.58
CA ASP A 114 20.15 -12.21 3.32
C ASP A 114 18.86 -12.25 2.48
N LEU A 115 17.73 -12.47 3.15
CA LEU A 115 16.41 -12.43 2.52
C LEU A 115 16.08 -11.03 1.99
N CYS A 116 16.34 -9.97 2.77
CA CYS A 116 16.15 -8.58 2.32
C CYS A 116 17.11 -8.18 1.19
N MET A 117 18.35 -8.67 1.20
CA MET A 117 19.32 -8.45 0.11
C MET A 117 18.83 -9.11 -1.18
N SER A 118 18.30 -10.33 -1.11
CA SER A 118 17.70 -11.01 -2.26
C SER A 118 16.49 -10.25 -2.81
N LEU A 119 15.62 -9.77 -1.92
CA LEU A 119 14.43 -8.98 -2.28
C LEU A 119 14.75 -7.54 -2.69
N SER A 120 15.97 -7.04 -2.47
CA SER A 120 16.37 -5.67 -2.83
C SER A 120 16.26 -5.41 -4.34
N THR A 121 16.40 -6.44 -5.18
CA THR A 121 16.26 -6.33 -6.64
C THR A 121 14.84 -5.97 -7.08
N VAL A 122 13.84 -6.43 -6.33
CA VAL A 122 12.41 -6.21 -6.59
C VAL A 122 11.78 -5.17 -5.66
N HIS A 123 12.52 -4.58 -4.71
CA HIS A 123 11.97 -3.66 -3.72
C HIS A 123 11.24 -2.45 -4.34
N VAL A 124 11.84 -1.82 -5.37
CA VAL A 124 11.22 -0.67 -6.06
C VAL A 124 9.92 -1.08 -6.74
N MET A 125 9.90 -2.28 -7.34
CA MET A 125 8.71 -2.82 -7.99
C MET A 125 7.60 -3.07 -6.96
N ILE A 126 7.91 -3.64 -5.80
CA ILE A 126 6.94 -3.84 -4.71
C ILE A 126 6.32 -2.50 -4.29
N GLY A 127 7.14 -1.46 -4.10
CA GLY A 127 6.65 -0.12 -3.76
C GLY A 127 5.71 0.46 -4.82
N ARG A 128 6.03 0.29 -6.12
CA ARG A 128 5.15 0.72 -7.22
C ARG A 128 3.85 -0.06 -7.28
N VAL A 129 3.91 -1.39 -7.10
CA VAL A 129 2.73 -2.26 -7.07
C VAL A 129 1.83 -1.91 -5.89
N ALA A 130 2.40 -1.56 -4.73
CA ALA A 130 1.64 -1.07 -3.58
C ALA A 130 0.80 0.17 -3.95
N LEU A 131 1.43 1.20 -4.51
CA LEU A 131 0.75 2.43 -4.93
C LEU A 131 -0.30 2.19 -6.03
N PHE A 132 0.01 1.33 -7.00
CA PHE A 132 -0.95 0.94 -8.02
C PHE A 132 -2.16 0.21 -7.42
N SER A 133 -1.91 -0.68 -6.45
CA SER A 133 -2.98 -1.42 -5.77
C SER A 133 -3.88 -0.52 -4.93
N GLU A 134 -3.40 0.62 -4.40
CA GLU A 134 -4.26 1.61 -3.74
C GLU A 134 -5.34 2.17 -4.68
N LEU A 135 -4.98 2.43 -5.94
CA LEU A 135 -5.93 2.93 -6.94
C LEU A 135 -6.96 1.87 -7.32
N ILE A 136 -6.53 0.62 -7.47
CA ILE A 136 -7.45 -0.52 -7.69
C ILE A 136 -8.38 -0.69 -6.48
N CYS A 137 -7.83 -0.64 -5.26
CA CYS A 137 -8.60 -0.78 -4.03
C CYS A 137 -9.62 0.35 -3.84
N LEU A 138 -9.38 1.55 -4.37
CA LEU A 138 -10.40 2.61 -4.40
C LEU A 138 -11.62 2.18 -5.22
N SER A 139 -11.41 1.61 -6.42
CA SER A 139 -12.49 1.06 -7.24
C SER A 139 -13.18 -0.13 -6.55
N ILE A 140 -12.43 -1.02 -5.92
CA ILE A 140 -12.98 -2.14 -5.13
C ILE A 140 -13.83 -1.60 -3.97
N ASN A 141 -13.38 -0.57 -3.25
CA ASN A 141 -14.13 0.02 -2.14
C ASN A 141 -15.46 0.60 -2.61
N PHE A 142 -15.46 1.26 -3.78
CA PHE A 142 -16.70 1.73 -4.40
C PHE A 142 -17.67 0.58 -4.72
N LEU A 143 -17.17 -0.52 -5.32
CA LEU A 143 -17.99 -1.72 -5.56
C LEU A 143 -18.51 -2.33 -4.26
N MET A 144 -17.68 -2.43 -3.22
CA MET A 144 -18.08 -2.92 -1.91
C MET A 144 -19.16 -2.04 -1.26
N PHE A 145 -19.10 -0.73 -1.46
CA PHE A 145 -20.14 0.20 -1.02
C PHE A 145 -21.48 -0.07 -1.72
N LEU A 146 -21.47 -0.28 -3.05
CA LEU A 146 -22.70 -0.64 -3.79
C LEU A 146 -23.35 -1.93 -3.28
N VAL A 147 -22.54 -2.92 -2.89
CA VAL A 147 -23.01 -4.21 -2.32
C VAL A 147 -23.29 -4.11 -0.81
N ARG A 148 -23.24 -2.91 -0.21
CA ARG A 148 -23.45 -2.65 1.23
C ARG A 148 -22.49 -3.43 2.14
N LYS A 149 -21.28 -3.74 1.64
CA LYS A 149 -20.18 -4.37 2.39
C LYS A 149 -19.18 -3.36 2.94
N SER A 150 -19.25 -2.10 2.49
CA SER A 150 -18.44 -0.98 2.98
C SER A 150 -19.35 0.17 3.41
N SER A 151 -18.91 0.95 4.39
CA SER A 151 -19.63 2.14 4.88
C SER A 151 -19.28 3.36 4.03
N LEU A 152 -20.18 4.36 4.02
CA LEU A 152 -19.91 5.64 3.36
C LEU A 152 -18.65 6.32 3.93
N GLY A 153 -18.42 6.21 5.25
CA GLY A 153 -17.24 6.74 5.91
C GLY A 153 -15.94 6.08 5.42
N SER A 154 -15.93 4.77 5.22
CA SER A 154 -14.78 4.06 4.64
C SER A 154 -14.54 4.49 3.19
N LEU A 155 -15.59 4.65 2.38
CA LEU A 155 -15.45 5.12 1.01
C LEU A 155 -14.84 6.53 0.93
N ILE A 156 -15.41 7.49 1.67
CA ILE A 156 -14.95 8.87 1.68
C ILE A 156 -13.52 8.97 2.23
N SER A 157 -13.25 8.35 3.38
CA SER A 157 -11.92 8.41 4.01
C SER A 157 -10.84 7.77 3.13
N TYR A 158 -11.12 6.64 2.49
CA TYR A 158 -10.19 6.00 1.56
C TYR A 158 -9.96 6.86 0.30
N GLY A 159 -11.02 7.47 -0.25
CA GLY A 159 -10.91 8.40 -1.38
C GLY A 159 -10.07 9.63 -1.06
N VAL A 160 -10.27 10.23 0.12
CA VAL A 160 -9.46 11.37 0.60
C VAL A 160 -8.01 10.96 0.81
N MET A 161 -7.76 9.78 1.38
CA MET A 161 -6.42 9.23 1.55
C MET A 161 -5.69 9.09 0.21
N VAL A 162 -6.30 8.43 -0.78
CA VAL A 162 -5.72 8.26 -2.12
C VAL A 162 -5.48 9.62 -2.80
N ARG A 163 -6.43 10.56 -2.68
CA ARG A 163 -6.25 11.93 -3.18
C ARG A 163 -5.03 12.61 -2.54
N GLN A 164 -4.86 12.48 -1.23
CA GLN A 164 -3.73 13.11 -0.54
C GLN A 164 -2.40 12.44 -0.86
N GLN A 165 -2.38 11.12 -1.02
CA GLN A 165 -1.22 10.44 -1.58
C GLN A 165 -0.88 10.97 -2.98
N TYR A 166 -1.86 11.16 -3.86
CA TYR A 166 -1.60 11.72 -5.19
C TYR A 166 -1.00 13.15 -5.13
N ILE A 167 -1.52 14.02 -4.25
CA ILE A 167 -1.07 15.41 -4.13
C ILE A 167 0.35 15.50 -3.55
N TYR A 168 0.69 14.70 -2.53
CA TYR A 168 1.94 14.86 -1.79
C TYR A 168 3.02 13.80 -2.09
N ASN A 169 2.65 12.64 -2.63
CA ASN A 169 3.59 11.57 -2.97
C ASN A 169 3.95 11.60 -4.47
N ASN A 170 5.19 11.99 -4.78
CA ASN A 170 5.71 12.01 -6.15
C ASN A 170 5.64 10.65 -6.84
N ASN A 171 5.83 9.55 -6.09
CA ASN A 171 5.78 8.20 -6.63
C ASN A 171 4.37 7.82 -7.07
N MET A 172 3.35 8.26 -6.31
CA MET A 172 1.94 8.04 -6.67
C MET A 172 1.60 8.75 -7.99
N ARG A 173 2.06 10.00 -8.17
CA ARG A 173 1.89 10.72 -9.45
C ARG A 173 2.60 10.02 -10.61
N SER A 174 3.81 9.51 -10.38
CA SER A 174 4.55 8.76 -11.39
C SER A 174 3.76 7.52 -11.85
N VAL A 175 3.19 6.76 -10.90
CA VAL A 175 2.35 5.58 -11.20
C VAL A 175 1.09 5.98 -11.99
N VAL A 176 0.39 7.03 -11.57
CA VAL A 176 -0.80 7.54 -12.29
C VAL A 176 -0.46 8.01 -13.72
N ASN A 177 0.66 8.71 -13.89
CA ASN A 177 1.12 9.15 -15.21
C ASN A 177 1.46 7.97 -16.12
N GLU A 178 2.10 6.92 -15.59
CA GLU A 178 2.39 5.72 -16.35
C GLU A 178 1.10 5.04 -16.84
N MET A 179 0.08 4.93 -15.98
CA MET A 179 -1.24 4.40 -16.38
C MET A 179 -1.88 5.25 -17.48
N ARG A 180 -1.83 6.58 -17.34
CA ARG A 180 -2.38 7.51 -18.33
C ARG A 180 -1.71 7.33 -19.69
N ASN A 181 -0.38 7.23 -19.71
CA ASN A 181 0.39 7.05 -20.94
C ASN A 181 0.04 5.71 -21.63
N LYS A 182 -0.02 4.60 -20.88
CA LYS A 182 -0.44 3.29 -21.41
C LYS A 182 -1.85 3.33 -21.99
N TYR A 183 -2.78 4.03 -21.34
CA TYR A 183 -4.14 4.19 -21.85
C TYR A 183 -4.17 4.97 -23.17
N GLN A 184 -3.40 6.06 -23.27
CA GLN A 184 -3.27 6.85 -24.50
C GLN A 184 -2.67 6.02 -25.65
N GLU A 185 -1.65 5.19 -25.38
CA GLU A 185 -1.09 4.27 -26.37
C GLU A 185 -2.12 3.28 -26.91
N ILE A 186 -2.98 2.72 -26.05
CA ILE A 186 -4.03 1.79 -26.45
C ILE A 186 -5.06 2.48 -27.36
N ILE A 187 -5.47 3.71 -27.02
CA ILE A 187 -6.38 4.50 -27.87
C ILE A 187 -5.75 4.78 -29.24
N ASN A 188 -4.50 5.23 -29.25
CA ASN A 188 -3.80 5.55 -30.50
C ASN A 188 -3.68 4.33 -31.42
N LYS A 189 -3.35 3.15 -30.86
CA LYS A 189 -3.33 1.89 -31.62
C LYS A 189 -4.70 1.52 -32.20
N LYS A 190 -5.78 1.71 -31.43
CA LYS A 190 -7.15 1.48 -31.95
C LYS A 190 -7.48 2.42 -33.10
N ASN A 191 -7.16 3.70 -32.99
CA ASN A 191 -7.45 4.68 -34.04
C ASN A 191 -6.70 4.38 -35.34
N ILE A 192 -5.44 3.94 -35.26
CA ILE A 192 -4.66 3.52 -36.44
C ILE A 192 -5.33 2.31 -37.12
N PHE A 193 -5.77 1.31 -36.35
CA PHE A 193 -6.45 0.13 -36.88
C PHE A 193 -7.77 0.49 -37.58
N TYR A 194 -8.58 1.37 -37.00
CA TYR A 194 -9.83 1.83 -37.62
C TYR A 194 -9.59 2.60 -38.93
N ASN A 195 -8.58 3.49 -38.97
CA ASN A 195 -8.26 4.24 -40.19
C ASN A 195 -7.75 3.35 -41.32
N ASN A 196 -6.92 2.34 -41.01
CA ASN A 196 -6.45 1.38 -42.01
C ASN A 196 -7.58 0.54 -42.61
N ASN A 197 -8.53 0.09 -41.78
CA ASN A 197 -9.69 -0.66 -42.26
C ASN A 197 -10.64 0.20 -43.09
N LYS A 198 -10.84 1.47 -42.75
CA LYS A 198 -11.68 2.38 -43.53
C LYS A 198 -11.11 2.63 -44.93
N ASN A 199 -9.78 2.72 -45.06
CA ASN A 199 -9.12 2.91 -46.35
C ASN A 199 -9.17 1.64 -47.21
N ASN A 200 -9.18 0.45 -46.62
CA ASN A 200 -9.27 -0.82 -47.34
C ASN A 200 -10.67 -1.15 -47.87
N VAL A 201 -11.74 -0.53 -47.34
CA VAL A 201 -13.12 -0.72 -47.82
C VAL A 201 -13.47 0.23 -48.97
N LEU A 202 -12.64 1.25 -49.21
CA LEU A 202 -12.84 2.24 -50.28
C LEU A 202 -12.05 1.94 -51.56
N LEU A 203 -11.45 0.75 -51.66
CA LEU A 203 -10.78 0.21 -52.85
C LEU A 203 -11.58 -0.97 -53.40
#